data_AF-A0A8H7YPA2-F1
#
_entry.id   AF-A0A8H7YPA2-F1
#
_cell.length_a   1.000
_cell.length_b   1.000
_cell.length_c   1.000
_cell.angle_alpha   90.00
_cell.angle_beta   90.00
_cell.angle_gamma   90.00
#
_symmetry.space_group_name_H-M   'P 1'
#
loop_
_entity.id
_entity.type
_entity.pdbx_description
1 polymer ?
#
loop_
_entity_poly.entity_id
_entity_poly.type
_entity_poly.pdbx_seq_one_letter_code
_entity_poly.pdbx_strand_id
1 'polypeptide(L)'
;MNVTENPNWEPFQGPPFDMGDGPKTSKDEFNPLSPPRQCQFNHPLLSKRRRANQPDQQNSQGEPQRQHQHRQIPPGFRHRFQEVYKHGNEWAGIPGPDAIRYYEEELAKDDLGPDSEWEYADELRKQLRKFVEMTEDEEYTDEYEEDEYGRDLRWKYQGPASEENQWIYLGELGRGGFGYVQCWKWYPFGDRDPILFAVKDTQNDEFWNDYCSEGNLTRRLNAVGCPNVVRVYDWIDLDPQPLKSIAHGHSFRILYAYYEGGSLARLYTHYMQYKLLFPEAFLWHVFHEIATALLYCAHGHAEPQRKPDWEEIIHKDVKPANIFLGITPPPDSDELYPSCYLGDFGLAYSIPNDDVRSYKKAYVMEGTAGFLPPVK
;
A
#
# COMPACT_ATOMS: atom_id res chain seq x y z
N MET A 1 46.37 24.23 -39.01
CA MET A 1 46.83 24.96 -37.81
C MET A 1 46.50 24.10 -36.61
N ASN A 2 47.46 24.03 -35.69
CA ASN A 2 47.70 22.98 -34.72
C ASN A 2 46.56 22.67 -33.75
N VAL A 3 46.42 21.37 -33.51
CA VAL A 3 46.00 20.74 -32.26
C VAL A 3 46.95 21.19 -31.14
N THR A 4 46.41 21.63 -30.02
CA THR A 4 47.16 21.75 -28.76
C THR A 4 46.41 20.94 -27.70
N GLU A 5 46.99 19.79 -27.38
CA GLU A 5 46.77 19.06 -26.14
C GLU A 5 47.41 19.83 -24.98
N ASN A 6 46.82 19.73 -23.79
CA ASN A 6 47.64 19.51 -22.60
C ASN A 6 46.89 18.61 -21.59
N PRO A 7 47.60 17.73 -20.88
CA PRO A 7 47.08 16.53 -20.24
C PRO A 7 46.91 16.72 -18.72
N ASN A 8 46.10 15.85 -18.11
CA ASN A 8 46.29 15.32 -16.75
C ASN A 8 45.13 14.39 -16.39
N TRP A 9 45.29 13.09 -16.68
CA TRP A 9 44.56 12.02 -15.99
C TRP A 9 45.46 10.78 -15.99
N GLU A 10 46.08 10.50 -14.84
CA GLU A 10 46.75 9.22 -14.59
C GLU A 10 45.69 8.13 -14.34
N PRO A 11 45.83 6.93 -14.93
CA PRO A 11 44.99 5.79 -14.59
C PRO A 11 45.56 5.04 -13.38
N PHE A 12 44.78 4.95 -12.31
CA PHE A 12 45.06 4.07 -11.18
C PHE A 12 45.03 2.60 -11.63
N GLN A 13 46.19 1.94 -11.63
CA GLN A 13 46.33 0.50 -11.80
C GLN A 13 46.18 -0.19 -10.43
N GLY A 14 45.11 -0.97 -10.26
CA GLY A 14 44.99 -1.94 -9.17
C GLY A 14 45.70 -3.27 -9.50
N PRO A 15 46.08 -4.08 -8.48
CA PRO A 15 46.93 -5.26 -8.66
C PRO A 15 46.18 -6.46 -9.28
N PRO A 16 46.90 -7.50 -9.76
CA PRO A 16 46.32 -8.61 -10.52
C PRO A 16 45.56 -9.61 -9.63
N PHE A 17 44.45 -10.14 -10.16
CA PHE A 17 43.62 -11.18 -9.55
C PHE A 17 44.29 -12.57 -9.59
N ASP A 18 44.22 -13.28 -8.47
CA ASP A 18 44.61 -14.67 -8.31
C ASP A 18 43.43 -15.59 -8.70
N MET A 19 43.70 -16.61 -9.53
CA MET A 19 42.71 -17.62 -9.94
C MET A 19 42.78 -18.82 -9.01
N GLY A 20 41.77 -18.98 -8.15
CA GLY A 20 41.51 -20.21 -7.39
C GLY A 20 40.32 -20.99 -7.95
N ASP A 21 40.51 -22.29 -8.18
CA ASP A 21 39.56 -23.23 -8.75
C ASP A 21 38.47 -23.73 -7.75
N GLY A 22 37.20 -23.80 -8.20
CA GLY A 22 36.14 -24.70 -7.71
C GLY A 22 34.90 -24.06 -7.04
N PRO A 23 33.69 -24.67 -7.06
CA PRO A 23 33.29 -25.94 -7.68
C PRO A 23 32.35 -25.78 -8.90
N LYS A 24 32.36 -26.77 -9.79
CA LYS A 24 31.46 -26.88 -10.95
C LYS A 24 30.01 -27.10 -10.48
N THR A 25 29.18 -26.09 -10.56
CA THR A 25 27.73 -26.21 -10.48
C THR A 25 27.16 -26.45 -11.88
N SER A 26 26.20 -27.37 -11.97
CA SER A 26 25.49 -27.73 -13.20
C SER A 26 24.90 -26.49 -13.87
N LYS A 27 25.01 -26.42 -15.19
CA LYS A 27 24.32 -25.43 -16.03
C LYS A 27 22.80 -25.67 -15.93
N ASP A 28 22.17 -25.10 -14.91
CA ASP A 28 20.77 -24.72 -15.02
C ASP A 28 20.74 -23.46 -15.90
N GLU A 29 20.07 -23.56 -17.05
CA GLU A 29 19.86 -22.45 -17.97
C GLU A 29 19.20 -21.27 -17.24
N PHE A 30 19.99 -20.22 -17.03
CA PHE A 30 19.52 -18.92 -16.57
C PHE A 30 18.58 -18.34 -17.62
N ASN A 31 17.28 -18.31 -17.33
CA ASN A 31 16.30 -17.62 -18.16
C ASN A 31 16.17 -16.16 -17.66
N PRO A 32 16.59 -15.14 -18.41
CA PRO A 32 16.50 -13.74 -18.00
C PRO A 32 15.05 -13.22 -17.85
N LEU A 33 14.05 -14.06 -18.14
CA LEU A 33 12.61 -13.77 -18.03
C LEU A 33 11.96 -14.41 -16.79
N SER A 34 12.72 -14.98 -15.86
CA SER A 34 12.16 -15.57 -14.63
C SER A 34 13.13 -15.45 -13.45
N PRO A 35 12.65 -15.13 -12.23
CA PRO A 35 13.50 -15.17 -11.05
C PRO A 35 13.97 -16.62 -10.76
N PRO A 36 15.08 -16.82 -10.01
CA PRO A 36 15.61 -18.14 -9.69
C PRO A 36 14.54 -19.04 -9.05
N ARG A 37 14.57 -20.36 -9.34
CA ARG A 37 13.59 -21.36 -8.84
C ARG A 37 13.38 -21.35 -7.31
N GLN A 38 14.30 -20.75 -6.54
CA GLN A 38 14.18 -20.55 -5.10
C GLN A 38 13.12 -19.48 -4.71
N CYS A 39 12.56 -18.75 -5.67
CA CYS A 39 11.48 -17.76 -5.48
C CYS A 39 10.13 -18.22 -6.06
N GLN A 40 10.01 -19.46 -6.56
CA GLN A 40 8.75 -20.00 -7.08
C GLN A 40 8.04 -20.81 -5.99
N PHE A 41 6.99 -20.24 -5.40
CA PHE A 41 6.02 -21.02 -4.64
C PHE A 41 5.05 -21.66 -5.63
N ASN A 42 5.20 -22.97 -5.85
CA ASN A 42 4.24 -23.74 -6.64
C ASN A 42 2.89 -23.77 -5.91
N HIS A 43 1.85 -23.21 -6.50
CA HIS A 43 0.46 -23.53 -6.17
C HIS A 43 -0.39 -23.68 -7.43
N PRO A 44 -1.44 -24.54 -7.41
CA PRO A 44 -2.24 -24.84 -8.59
C PRO A 44 -3.07 -23.63 -9.03
N LEU A 45 -3.13 -23.47 -10.35
CA LEU A 45 -3.86 -22.45 -11.10
C LEU A 45 -5.28 -22.21 -10.57
N LEU A 46 -5.57 -20.97 -10.19
CA LEU A 46 -6.92 -20.43 -10.00
C LEU A 46 -7.67 -20.44 -11.34
N SER A 47 -8.29 -21.58 -11.69
CA SER A 47 -9.19 -21.64 -12.84
C SER A 47 -10.53 -20.97 -12.50
N LYS A 48 -10.70 -19.71 -12.89
CA LYS A 48 -12.01 -19.03 -12.87
C LYS A 48 -12.94 -19.66 -13.92
N ARG A 49 -13.74 -20.65 -13.53
CA ARG A 49 -14.93 -21.04 -14.32
C ARG A 49 -16.07 -20.05 -14.02
N ARG A 50 -16.22 -19.04 -14.89
CA ARG A 50 -17.48 -18.27 -14.99
C ARG A 50 -18.60 -19.23 -15.39
N ARG A 51 -19.54 -19.52 -14.48
CA ARG A 51 -20.88 -19.98 -14.89
C ARG A 51 -21.75 -18.75 -15.06
N ALA A 52 -22.17 -18.51 -16.29
CA ALA A 52 -23.23 -17.58 -16.60
C ALA A 52 -24.55 -18.15 -16.06
N ASN A 53 -25.22 -17.43 -15.17
CA ASN A 53 -26.64 -17.64 -14.89
C ASN A 53 -27.40 -16.38 -15.31
N GLN A 54 -28.42 -16.58 -16.14
CA GLN A 54 -29.39 -15.58 -16.57
C GLN A 54 -30.32 -15.16 -15.41
N PRO A 55 -30.97 -13.99 -15.50
CA PRO A 55 -31.71 -13.42 -14.38
C PRO A 55 -33.12 -14.02 -14.27
N ASP A 56 -33.47 -14.51 -13.08
CA ASP A 56 -34.85 -14.80 -12.74
C ASP A 56 -35.56 -13.52 -12.28
N GLN A 57 -36.73 -13.28 -12.89
CA GLN A 57 -37.67 -12.22 -12.52
C GLN A 57 -38.53 -12.63 -11.31
N GLN A 58 -39.01 -11.61 -10.59
CA GLN A 58 -39.98 -11.61 -9.47
C GLN A 58 -39.29 -11.75 -8.09
N ASN A 59 -39.53 -10.89 -7.09
CA ASN A 59 -40.74 -10.14 -6.77
C ASN A 59 -40.37 -8.91 -5.94
N SER A 60 -40.90 -7.75 -6.32
CA SER A 60 -40.76 -6.49 -5.60
C SER A 60 -41.70 -6.44 -4.39
N GLN A 61 -41.14 -6.51 -3.18
CA GLN A 61 -41.77 -6.00 -1.95
C GLN A 61 -40.71 -5.24 -1.14
N GLY A 62 -41.10 -4.05 -0.69
CA GLY A 62 -40.20 -2.95 -0.34
C GLY A 62 -39.21 -3.28 0.77
N GLU A 63 -37.93 -3.08 0.47
CA GLU A 63 -36.90 -2.96 1.48
C GLU A 63 -36.98 -1.57 2.13
N PRO A 64 -36.85 -1.48 3.47
CA PRO A 64 -36.76 -0.20 4.13
C PRO A 64 -35.46 0.48 3.66
N GLN A 65 -35.60 1.72 3.17
CA GLN A 65 -34.47 2.62 2.91
C GLN A 65 -33.54 2.61 4.13
N ARG A 66 -32.43 1.86 4.03
CA ARG A 66 -31.33 1.99 4.97
C ARG A 66 -30.77 3.38 4.76
N GLN A 67 -31.20 4.32 5.59
CA GLN A 67 -30.52 5.60 5.75
C GLN A 67 -29.06 5.26 6.06
N HIS A 68 -28.19 5.46 5.08
CA HIS A 68 -26.75 5.46 5.29
C HIS A 68 -26.50 6.51 6.37
N GLN A 69 -26.26 6.06 7.61
CA GLN A 69 -25.75 6.94 8.65
C GLN A 69 -24.48 7.54 8.09
N HIS A 70 -24.53 8.84 7.77
CA HIS A 70 -23.36 9.62 7.42
C HIS A 70 -22.28 9.27 8.44
N ARG A 71 -21.19 8.65 7.97
CA ARG A 71 -20.07 8.30 8.83
C ARG A 71 -19.62 9.58 9.49
N GLN A 72 -19.85 9.67 10.79
CA GLN A 72 -19.56 10.87 11.54
C GLN A 72 -18.05 11.06 11.55
N ILE A 73 -17.61 12.29 11.32
CA ILE A 73 -16.22 12.67 11.54
C ILE A 73 -15.82 12.16 12.92
N PRO A 74 -14.64 11.51 13.03
CA PRO A 74 -14.21 10.90 14.27
C PRO A 74 -14.36 11.84 15.48
N PRO A 75 -14.91 11.36 16.61
CA PRO A 75 -15.10 12.19 17.79
C PRO A 75 -13.77 12.79 18.28
N GLY A 76 -13.69 14.13 18.32
CA GLY A 76 -12.50 14.85 18.77
C GLY A 76 -11.64 15.42 17.63
N PHE A 77 -11.75 14.89 16.40
CA PHE A 77 -11.08 15.45 15.23
C PHE A 77 -11.34 16.95 15.10
N ARG A 78 -12.60 17.38 15.18
CA ARG A 78 -12.97 18.81 15.08
C ARG A 78 -12.27 19.66 16.13
N HIS A 79 -12.16 19.19 17.38
CA HIS A 79 -11.51 19.95 18.45
C HIS A 79 -10.02 20.12 18.18
N ARG A 80 -9.31 19.04 17.85
CA ARG A 80 -7.88 19.08 17.54
C ARG A 80 -7.58 19.90 16.30
N PHE A 81 -8.35 19.69 15.22
CA PHE A 81 -8.25 20.49 14.00
C PHE A 81 -8.40 21.98 14.34
N GLN A 82 -9.44 22.35 15.09
CA GLN A 82 -9.67 23.72 15.54
C GLN A 82 -8.55 24.29 16.42
N GLU A 83 -8.01 23.55 17.38
CA GLU A 83 -6.92 24.04 18.24
C GLU A 83 -5.67 24.40 17.43
N VAL A 84 -5.31 23.56 16.47
CA VAL A 84 -4.06 23.66 15.71
C VAL A 84 -4.02 24.89 14.82
N TYR A 85 -5.13 25.25 14.16
CA TYR A 85 -5.16 26.45 13.31
C TYR A 85 -5.63 27.72 14.05
N LYS A 86 -6.30 27.60 15.21
CA LYS A 86 -6.66 28.76 16.05
C LYS A 86 -5.43 29.33 16.77
N HIS A 87 -4.51 28.48 17.19
CA HIS A 87 -3.18 28.95 17.56
C HIS A 87 -2.48 29.37 16.27
N GLY A 88 -2.02 30.63 16.21
CA GLY A 88 -1.26 31.18 15.10
C GLY A 88 0.10 30.50 14.95
N ASN A 89 0.09 29.19 14.70
CA ASN A 89 1.24 28.39 14.41
C ASN A 89 1.72 28.85 13.04
N GLU A 90 2.70 29.76 13.03
CA GLU A 90 3.16 30.52 11.86
C GLU A 90 3.53 29.61 10.67
N TRP A 91 3.77 28.32 10.93
CA TRP A 91 4.15 27.29 9.97
C TRP A 91 3.00 26.72 9.14
N ALA A 92 1.78 26.63 9.67
CA ALA A 92 0.68 25.91 9.01
C ALA A 92 -0.23 26.79 8.15
N GLY A 93 -0.12 28.12 8.28
CA GLY A 93 -1.06 29.06 7.66
C GLY A 93 -2.48 28.97 8.26
N ILE A 94 -3.31 29.99 8.03
CA ILE A 94 -4.70 29.97 8.47
C ILE A 94 -5.55 29.35 7.34
N PRO A 95 -6.30 28.27 7.57
CA PRO A 95 -7.17 27.70 6.55
C PRO A 95 -8.28 28.67 6.17
N GLY A 96 -8.59 28.73 4.87
CA GLY A 96 -9.74 29.48 4.38
C GLY A 96 -11.08 28.89 4.84
N PRO A 97 -12.20 29.63 4.72
CA PRO A 97 -13.51 29.18 5.17
C PRO A 97 -13.97 27.87 4.52
N ASP A 98 -13.64 27.62 3.24
CA ASP A 98 -14.01 26.38 2.56
C ASP A 98 -13.12 25.20 2.96
N ALA A 99 -11.86 25.46 3.37
CA ALA A 99 -11.01 24.43 3.96
C ALA A 99 -11.52 24.03 5.36
N ILE A 100 -11.94 25.01 6.16
CA ILE A 100 -12.55 24.75 7.48
C ILE A 100 -13.83 23.92 7.30
N ARG A 101 -14.74 24.34 6.42
CA ARG A 101 -15.97 23.59 6.14
C ARG A 101 -15.65 22.16 5.70
N TYR A 102 -14.69 21.99 4.80
CA TYR A 102 -14.32 20.67 4.32
C TYR A 102 -13.89 19.74 5.47
N TYR A 103 -12.92 20.17 6.27
CA TYR A 103 -12.40 19.34 7.36
C TYR A 103 -13.40 19.15 8.50
N GLU A 104 -14.24 20.15 8.78
CA GLU A 104 -15.23 20.05 9.85
C GLU A 104 -16.48 19.30 9.43
N GLU A 105 -16.87 19.26 8.16
CA GLU A 105 -18.20 18.78 7.76
C GLU A 105 -18.19 17.76 6.62
N GLU A 106 -17.20 17.79 5.73
CA GLU A 106 -17.26 17.07 4.45
C GLU A 106 -16.23 15.93 4.35
N LEU A 107 -15.15 15.94 5.14
CA LEU A 107 -14.03 14.99 5.05
C LEU A 107 -14.47 13.51 5.00
N ALA A 108 -15.45 13.13 5.82
CA ALA A 108 -15.95 11.75 5.91
C ALA A 108 -17.27 11.52 5.15
N LYS A 109 -17.78 12.53 4.43
CA LYS A 109 -19.11 12.50 3.81
C LYS A 109 -19.24 11.43 2.73
N ASP A 110 -18.17 11.22 1.97
CA ASP A 110 -18.09 10.27 0.86
C ASP A 110 -17.23 9.04 1.20
N ASP A 111 -17.03 8.79 2.50
CA ASP A 111 -16.35 7.61 2.97
C ASP A 111 -17.11 6.35 2.54
N LEU A 112 -16.48 5.59 1.66
CA LEU A 112 -17.04 4.34 1.15
C LEU A 112 -17.40 3.40 2.28
N GLY A 113 -18.56 2.76 2.17
CA GLY A 113 -18.96 1.63 2.99
C GLY A 113 -17.89 0.52 3.04
N PRO A 114 -18.09 -0.49 3.90
CA PRO A 114 -17.47 -1.79 3.69
C PRO A 114 -17.62 -2.22 2.23
N ASP A 115 -16.62 -2.89 1.66
CA ASP A 115 -16.81 -3.56 0.37
C ASP A 115 -17.75 -4.76 0.55
N SER A 116 -19.06 -4.50 0.61
CA SER A 116 -20.09 -5.52 0.82
C SER A 116 -20.30 -6.41 -0.41
N GLU A 117 -19.70 -6.07 -1.56
CA GLU A 117 -19.75 -6.90 -2.76
C GLU A 117 -18.76 -8.06 -2.67
N TRP A 118 -17.72 -7.94 -1.84
CA TRP A 118 -16.78 -9.03 -1.63
C TRP A 118 -17.43 -10.12 -0.76
N GLU A 119 -17.53 -11.33 -1.28
CA GLU A 119 -18.25 -12.45 -0.65
C GLU A 119 -17.75 -12.83 0.76
N TYR A 120 -16.51 -12.44 1.09
CA TYR A 120 -15.87 -12.70 2.37
C TYR A 120 -15.95 -11.53 3.36
N ALA A 121 -16.52 -10.39 2.99
CA ALA A 121 -16.43 -9.15 3.78
C ALA A 121 -16.98 -9.31 5.20
N ASP A 122 -18.14 -9.95 5.35
CA ASP A 122 -18.76 -10.17 6.66
C ASP A 122 -17.93 -11.10 7.55
N GLU A 123 -17.32 -12.14 6.98
CA GLU A 123 -16.48 -13.06 7.74
C GLU A 123 -15.13 -12.41 8.08
N LEU A 124 -14.51 -11.69 7.14
CA LEU A 124 -13.27 -10.94 7.39
C LEU A 124 -13.44 -10.00 8.58
N ARG A 125 -14.57 -9.29 8.69
CA ARG A 125 -14.86 -8.37 9.80
C ARG A 125 -14.94 -9.04 11.15
N LYS A 126 -15.55 -10.22 11.21
CA LYS A 126 -15.61 -11.00 12.45
C LYS A 126 -14.21 -11.46 12.85
N GLN A 127 -13.43 -11.91 11.86
CA GLN A 127 -12.08 -12.40 12.05
C GLN A 127 -11.08 -11.27 12.35
N LEU A 128 -11.30 -10.05 11.87
CA LEU A 128 -10.40 -8.92 12.07
C LEU A 128 -10.32 -8.53 13.56
N ARG A 129 -11.42 -8.58 14.31
CA ARG A 129 -11.40 -8.37 15.76
C ARG A 129 -10.61 -9.46 16.49
N LYS A 130 -10.88 -10.72 16.18
CA LYS A 130 -10.11 -11.86 16.72
C LYS A 130 -8.64 -11.77 16.38
N PHE A 131 -8.32 -11.29 15.18
CA PHE A 131 -6.97 -11.11 14.71
C PHE A 131 -6.23 -10.04 15.52
N VAL A 132 -6.89 -8.93 15.84
CA VAL A 132 -6.31 -7.91 16.74
C VAL A 132 -6.10 -8.47 18.14
N GLU A 133 -7.12 -9.09 18.74
CA GLU A 133 -7.03 -9.73 20.07
C GLU A 133 -5.84 -10.71 20.13
N MET A 134 -5.70 -11.58 19.13
CA MET A 134 -4.59 -12.54 19.02
C MET A 134 -3.21 -11.88 18.96
N THR A 135 -3.08 -10.71 18.32
CA THR A 135 -1.80 -10.02 18.18
C THR A 135 -1.46 -9.06 19.32
N GLU A 136 -2.46 -8.65 20.12
CA GLU A 136 -2.29 -7.72 21.25
C GLU A 136 -2.16 -8.44 22.60
N ASP A 137 -2.82 -9.59 22.79
CA ASP A 137 -2.70 -10.41 24.02
C ASP A 137 -1.26 -10.94 24.22
N GLU A 138 -0.49 -11.07 23.14
CA GLU A 138 0.96 -11.32 23.22
C GLU A 138 1.69 -9.98 23.43
N GLU A 139 1.72 -9.55 24.70
CA GLU A 139 2.37 -8.34 25.24
C GLU A 139 3.53 -7.85 24.36
N TYR A 140 3.29 -6.79 23.56
CA TYR A 140 4.28 -6.16 22.66
C TYR A 140 5.56 -5.77 23.42
N THR A 141 6.53 -6.67 23.53
CA THR A 141 7.87 -6.34 24.02
C THR A 141 8.71 -5.87 22.84
N ASP A 142 9.27 -4.67 22.87
CA ASP A 142 10.18 -4.15 21.84
C ASP A 142 11.40 -5.07 21.58
N GLU A 143 11.64 -6.05 22.47
CA GLU A 143 12.64 -7.10 22.36
C GLU A 143 11.99 -8.46 22.04
N TYR A 144 11.79 -8.75 20.75
CA TYR A 144 11.47 -10.11 20.30
C TYR A 144 12.68 -10.78 19.71
N GLU A 145 12.87 -12.06 20.04
CA GLU A 145 13.93 -12.85 19.41
C GLU A 145 13.51 -13.17 17.97
N GLU A 146 14.37 -12.86 17.01
CA GLU A 146 14.23 -13.29 15.61
C GLU A 146 15.00 -14.61 15.39
N ASP A 147 14.50 -15.47 14.52
CA ASP A 147 15.29 -16.62 14.05
C ASP A 147 16.37 -16.19 13.04
N GLU A 148 17.23 -17.13 12.63
CA GLU A 148 18.30 -16.89 11.63
C GLU A 148 17.78 -16.32 10.28
N TYR A 149 16.47 -16.40 10.04
CA TYR A 149 15.79 -15.93 8.83
C TYR A 149 14.97 -14.64 9.05
N GLY A 150 15.11 -13.98 10.21
CA GLY A 150 14.38 -12.76 10.55
C GLY A 150 12.90 -13.01 10.82
N ARG A 151 12.50 -14.25 11.15
CA ARG A 151 11.13 -14.54 11.56
C ARG A 151 10.99 -14.33 13.06
N ASP A 152 9.98 -13.54 13.41
CA ASP A 152 9.53 -13.34 14.77
C ASP A 152 9.18 -14.68 15.44
N LEU A 153 9.93 -15.03 16.49
CA LEU A 153 9.85 -16.32 17.16
C LEU A 153 8.53 -16.55 17.90
N ARG A 154 7.74 -15.50 18.19
CA ARG A 154 6.38 -15.62 18.75
C ARG A 154 5.51 -16.56 17.91
N TRP A 155 5.64 -16.42 16.59
CA TRP A 155 4.81 -17.13 15.63
C TRP A 155 5.40 -18.48 15.19
N LYS A 156 6.53 -18.91 15.76
CA LYS A 156 7.22 -20.16 15.36
C LYS A 156 6.36 -21.40 15.55
N TYR A 157 5.44 -21.40 16.51
CA TYR A 157 4.65 -22.57 16.90
C TYR A 157 3.14 -22.37 16.75
N GLN A 158 2.69 -21.58 15.78
CA GLN A 158 1.26 -21.31 15.51
C GLN A 158 0.41 -22.57 15.23
N GLY A 159 1.03 -23.70 14.89
CA GLY A 159 0.31 -24.91 14.49
C GLY A 159 -0.30 -24.81 13.09
N PRO A 160 -0.98 -25.87 12.61
CA PRO A 160 -1.62 -25.87 11.31
C PRO A 160 -2.87 -24.97 11.28
N ALA A 161 -3.26 -24.53 10.08
CA ALA A 161 -4.52 -23.82 9.88
C ALA A 161 -5.72 -24.70 10.28
N SER A 162 -6.69 -24.11 10.96
CA SER A 162 -7.92 -24.78 11.41
C SER A 162 -9.08 -23.78 11.48
N GLU A 163 -10.29 -24.24 11.82
CA GLU A 163 -11.42 -23.33 12.07
C GLU A 163 -11.17 -22.35 13.23
N GLU A 164 -10.33 -22.75 14.19
CA GLU A 164 -9.95 -21.96 15.36
C GLU A 164 -8.66 -21.15 15.11
N ASN A 165 -7.81 -21.60 14.18
CA ASN A 165 -6.54 -20.98 13.82
C ASN A 165 -6.51 -20.59 12.34
N GLN A 166 -7.24 -19.53 12.01
CA GLN A 166 -7.42 -19.09 10.62
C GLN A 166 -6.33 -18.13 10.12
N TRP A 167 -5.48 -17.60 11.01
CA TRP A 167 -4.46 -16.60 10.67
C TRP A 167 -3.07 -17.18 10.90
N ILE A 168 -2.32 -17.36 9.81
CA ILE A 168 -0.97 -17.90 9.85
C ILE A 168 0.00 -16.81 9.42
N TYR A 169 0.96 -16.50 10.30
CA TYR A 169 2.01 -15.53 10.04
C TYR A 169 3.06 -16.11 9.11
N LEU A 170 3.51 -15.32 8.14
CA LEU A 170 4.53 -15.74 7.18
C LEU A 170 5.85 -14.97 7.31
N GLY A 171 5.87 -13.83 8.01
CA GLY A 171 7.07 -13.02 8.19
C GLY A 171 6.85 -11.53 7.97
N GLU A 172 7.89 -10.75 8.29
CA GLU A 172 7.93 -9.32 8.02
C GLU A 172 8.21 -9.09 6.52
N LEU A 173 7.48 -8.16 5.91
CA LEU A 173 7.69 -7.72 4.53
C LEU A 173 8.54 -6.44 4.45
N GLY A 174 8.48 -5.60 5.49
CA GLY A 174 9.34 -4.44 5.64
C GLY A 174 8.89 -3.52 6.77
N ARG A 175 9.79 -2.62 7.17
CA ARG A 175 9.59 -1.63 8.23
C ARG A 175 10.03 -0.25 7.75
N GLY A 176 9.30 0.78 8.12
CA GLY A 176 9.55 2.17 7.75
C GLY A 176 9.11 3.18 8.81
N GLY A 177 9.25 4.47 8.52
CA GLY A 177 8.96 5.55 9.48
C GLY A 177 7.49 5.65 9.90
N PHE A 178 6.57 5.05 9.14
CA PHE A 178 5.12 5.08 9.39
C PHE A 178 4.58 3.76 9.92
N GLY A 179 5.45 2.78 10.23
CA GLY A 179 5.06 1.49 10.77
C GLY A 179 5.74 0.29 10.11
N TYR A 180 5.15 -0.89 10.30
CA TYR A 180 5.72 -2.15 9.82
C TYR A 180 4.65 -2.96 9.07
N VAL A 181 5.11 -3.77 8.13
CA VAL A 181 4.27 -4.56 7.23
C VAL A 181 4.61 -6.02 7.39
N GLN A 182 3.58 -6.84 7.59
CA GLN A 182 3.67 -8.27 7.77
C GLN A 182 2.91 -9.02 6.68
N CYS A 183 3.32 -10.26 6.42
CA CYS A 183 2.60 -11.17 5.56
C CYS A 183 1.80 -12.17 6.39
N TRP A 184 0.50 -12.27 6.10
CA TRP A 184 -0.40 -13.19 6.76
C TRP A 184 -1.20 -14.00 5.75
N LYS A 185 -1.40 -15.28 6.02
CA LYS A 185 -2.40 -16.11 5.35
C LYS A 185 -3.64 -16.18 6.20
N TRP A 186 -4.77 -15.86 5.59
CA TRP A 186 -6.08 -16.05 6.17
C TRP A 186 -6.80 -17.22 5.51
N TYR A 187 -7.37 -18.09 6.33
CA TYR A 187 -8.02 -19.34 5.96
C TYR A 187 -9.53 -19.26 6.23
N PRO A 188 -10.31 -18.56 5.38
CA PRO A 188 -11.73 -18.27 5.65
C PRO A 188 -12.61 -19.52 5.73
N PHE A 189 -12.15 -20.65 5.15
CA PHE A 189 -12.87 -21.92 5.11
C PHE A 189 -12.08 -23.07 5.76
N GLY A 190 -11.27 -22.77 6.76
CA GLY A 190 -10.33 -23.75 7.33
C GLY A 190 -9.14 -23.98 6.39
N ASP A 191 -8.63 -25.20 6.26
CA ASP A 191 -7.29 -25.50 5.71
C ASP A 191 -7.09 -25.33 4.18
N ARG A 192 -8.06 -24.78 3.44
CA ARG A 192 -8.01 -24.66 1.97
C ARG A 192 -8.08 -23.21 1.48
N ASP A 193 -7.44 -23.00 0.33
CA ASP A 193 -7.47 -21.77 -0.48
C ASP A 193 -7.26 -20.47 0.34
N PRO A 194 -6.10 -20.32 1.02
CA PRO A 194 -5.85 -19.14 1.83
C PRO A 194 -5.75 -17.87 0.99
N ILE A 195 -6.17 -16.76 1.59
CA ILE A 195 -5.98 -15.41 1.08
C ILE A 195 -4.75 -14.83 1.75
N LEU A 196 -3.80 -14.33 0.94
CA LEU A 196 -2.64 -13.63 1.47
C LEU A 196 -2.95 -12.14 1.65
N PHE A 197 -2.57 -11.61 2.80
CA PHE A 197 -2.62 -10.20 3.13
C PHE A 197 -1.22 -9.66 3.40
N ALA A 198 -0.98 -8.45 2.90
CA ALA A 198 0.01 -7.55 3.48
C ALA A 198 -0.71 -6.72 4.56
N VAL A 199 -0.38 -6.97 5.82
CA VAL A 199 -0.98 -6.29 6.97
C VAL A 199 -0.02 -5.18 7.39
N LYS A 200 -0.49 -3.94 7.36
CA LYS A 200 0.29 -2.77 7.76
C LYS A 200 -0.30 -2.19 9.03
N ASP A 201 0.51 -2.13 10.09
CA ASP A 201 0.20 -1.33 11.26
C ASP A 201 0.83 0.03 11.06
N THR A 202 0.03 1.10 11.16
CA THR A 202 0.46 2.46 10.88
C THR A 202 -0.08 3.43 11.91
N GLN A 203 0.77 4.39 12.29
CA GLN A 203 0.37 5.51 13.13
C GLN A 203 0.11 6.70 12.22
N ASN A 204 -1.03 7.34 12.44
CA ASN A 204 -1.29 8.62 11.80
C ASN A 204 -0.52 9.74 12.47
N ASP A 205 -0.33 10.83 11.74
CA ASP A 205 0.14 12.09 12.30
C ASP A 205 -0.87 12.61 13.35
N GLU A 206 -0.38 13.35 14.35
CA GLU A 206 -1.13 13.83 15.52
C GLU A 206 -2.45 14.53 15.15
N PHE A 207 -2.48 15.16 13.98
CA PHE A 207 -3.64 15.85 13.41
C PHE A 207 -4.75 14.91 12.90
N TRP A 208 -4.38 13.73 12.40
CA TRP A 208 -5.25 12.77 11.70
C TRP A 208 -5.45 11.46 12.48
N ASN A 209 -5.02 11.43 13.74
CA ASN A 209 -4.98 10.23 14.58
C ASN A 209 -6.25 9.36 14.51
N ASP A 210 -7.45 9.92 14.54
CA ASP A 210 -8.69 9.14 14.57
C ASP A 210 -9.32 8.85 13.19
N TYR A 211 -8.63 9.15 12.09
CA TYR A 211 -9.11 8.92 10.72
C TYR A 211 -8.09 8.20 9.85
N CYS A 212 -8.35 6.93 9.49
CA CYS A 212 -7.47 6.15 8.60
C CYS A 212 -7.48 6.69 7.15
N SER A 213 -6.77 7.79 6.92
CA SER A 213 -6.68 8.49 5.62
C SER A 213 -6.08 7.60 4.54
N GLU A 214 -5.01 6.87 4.86
CA GLU A 214 -4.34 5.95 3.93
C GLU A 214 -5.31 4.89 3.39
N GLY A 215 -5.97 4.17 4.30
CA GLY A 215 -6.94 3.14 3.93
C GLY A 215 -8.12 3.72 3.15
N ASN A 216 -8.62 4.89 3.57
CA ASN A 216 -9.74 5.56 2.92
C ASN A 216 -9.43 6.00 1.49
N LEU A 217 -8.37 6.79 1.29
CA LEU A 217 -7.99 7.34 -0.01
C LEU A 217 -7.67 6.21 -1.00
N THR A 218 -7.00 5.16 -0.54
CA THR A 218 -6.74 3.97 -1.35
C THR A 218 -8.04 3.27 -1.73
N ARG A 219 -8.97 3.08 -0.78
CA ARG A 219 -10.27 2.44 -1.07
C ARG A 219 -11.12 3.25 -2.03
N ARG A 220 -11.06 4.59 -1.99
CA ARG A 220 -11.69 5.48 -2.98
C ARG A 220 -11.23 5.18 -4.39
N LEU A 221 -9.93 4.99 -4.58
CA LEU A 221 -9.34 4.59 -5.88
C LEU A 221 -9.77 3.18 -6.29
N ASN A 222 -9.87 2.24 -5.36
CA ASN A 222 -10.37 0.89 -5.65
C ASN A 222 -11.84 0.94 -6.12
N ALA A 223 -12.71 1.72 -5.47
CA ALA A 223 -14.14 1.76 -5.82
C ALA A 223 -14.44 2.42 -7.16
N VAL A 224 -13.64 3.41 -7.58
CA VAL A 224 -13.75 3.96 -8.95
C VAL A 224 -13.13 3.04 -10.01
N GLY A 225 -12.62 1.87 -9.61
CA GLY A 225 -12.09 0.85 -10.50
C GLY A 225 -10.69 1.15 -11.03
N CYS A 226 -9.82 1.81 -10.23
CA CYS A 226 -8.42 2.00 -10.61
C CYS A 226 -7.70 0.64 -10.67
N PRO A 227 -7.13 0.24 -11.82
CA PRO A 227 -6.48 -1.06 -11.96
C PRO A 227 -5.06 -1.10 -11.38
N ASN A 228 -4.41 0.05 -11.23
CA ASN A 228 -2.97 0.16 -10.91
C ASN A 228 -2.70 0.75 -9.51
N VAL A 229 -3.62 0.57 -8.57
CA VAL A 229 -3.46 0.96 -7.17
C VAL A 229 -3.62 -0.27 -6.29
N VAL A 230 -2.85 -0.36 -5.21
CA VAL A 230 -2.95 -1.48 -4.26
C VAL A 230 -4.39 -1.63 -3.74
N ARG A 231 -4.82 -2.86 -3.49
CA ARG A 231 -6.18 -3.11 -3.01
C ARG A 231 -6.19 -3.08 -1.49
N VAL A 232 -7.09 -2.29 -0.92
CA VAL A 232 -7.42 -2.31 0.52
C VAL A 232 -8.72 -3.06 0.73
N TYR A 233 -8.70 -4.05 1.62
CA TYR A 233 -9.89 -4.83 1.97
C TYR A 233 -10.66 -4.19 3.14
N ASP A 234 -9.99 -3.97 4.27
CA ASP A 234 -10.56 -3.26 5.41
C ASP A 234 -9.43 -2.72 6.33
N TRP A 235 -9.82 -1.99 7.36
CA TRP A 235 -8.92 -1.56 8.43
C TRP A 235 -9.62 -1.56 9.79
N ILE A 236 -8.84 -1.57 10.86
CA ILE A 236 -9.32 -1.50 12.25
C ILE A 236 -8.48 -0.52 13.06
N ASP A 237 -9.15 0.24 13.93
CA ASP A 237 -8.53 1.10 14.94
C ASP A 237 -8.06 0.21 16.10
N LEU A 238 -6.76 0.23 16.38
CA LEU A 238 -6.13 -0.55 17.43
C LEU A 238 -6.25 0.14 18.80
N ASP A 239 -6.45 1.46 18.83
CA ASP A 239 -6.49 2.24 20.05
C ASP A 239 -7.83 3.00 20.19
N PRO A 240 -8.97 2.30 20.38
CA PRO A 240 -10.27 2.95 20.54
C PRO A 240 -10.42 3.55 21.96
N GLN A 241 -9.46 4.35 22.42
CA GLN A 241 -9.45 4.96 23.75
C GLN A 241 -10.29 6.26 23.79
N PRO A 242 -11.00 6.54 24.89
CA PRO A 242 -11.81 7.76 25.00
C PRO A 242 -10.96 9.01 25.32
N LEU A 243 -10.91 9.92 24.35
CA LEU A 243 -10.77 11.41 24.38
C LEU A 243 -9.80 12.14 25.35
N LYS A 244 -9.08 11.48 26.28
CA LYS A 244 -8.36 12.17 27.38
C LYS A 244 -6.87 11.85 27.52
N SER A 245 -6.32 10.93 26.73
CA SER A 245 -4.88 10.67 26.69
C SER A 245 -4.31 11.32 25.45
N ILE A 246 -3.62 12.45 25.62
CA ILE A 246 -2.97 13.21 24.53
C ILE A 246 -1.62 12.56 24.16
N ALA A 247 -1.30 11.38 24.71
CA ALA A 247 0.08 10.88 24.74
C ALA A 247 0.37 9.69 23.81
N HIS A 248 -0.64 9.03 23.24
CA HIS A 248 -0.43 7.84 22.40
C HIS A 248 -1.17 8.06 21.07
N GLY A 249 -0.44 8.07 19.97
CA GLY A 249 -1.02 8.18 18.62
C GLY A 249 -1.96 7.01 18.37
N HIS A 250 -3.08 7.27 17.70
CA HIS A 250 -3.98 6.20 17.28
C HIS A 250 -3.29 5.38 16.19
N SER A 251 -3.27 4.07 16.38
CA SER A 251 -2.72 3.14 15.42
C SER A 251 -3.84 2.46 14.62
N PHE A 252 -3.66 2.34 13.31
CA PHE A 252 -4.55 1.57 12.45
C PHE A 252 -3.83 0.35 11.92
N ARG A 253 -4.57 -0.76 11.85
CA ARG A 253 -4.17 -1.93 11.08
C ARG A 253 -4.94 -1.96 9.77
N ILE A 254 -4.23 -1.92 8.65
CA ILE A 254 -4.78 -1.91 7.28
C ILE A 254 -4.46 -3.24 6.60
N LEU A 255 -5.46 -3.86 5.97
CA LEU A 255 -5.32 -5.12 5.24
C LEU A 255 -5.25 -4.85 3.73
N TYR A 256 -4.07 -5.03 3.17
CA TYR A 256 -3.81 -4.92 1.74
C TYR A 256 -3.81 -6.29 1.06
N ALA A 257 -4.14 -6.32 -0.23
CA ALA A 257 -3.76 -7.45 -1.09
C ALA A 257 -2.24 -7.65 -1.05
N TYR A 258 -1.83 -8.90 -0.98
CA TYR A 258 -0.43 -9.28 -1.15
C TYR A 258 -0.06 -9.28 -2.64
N TYR A 259 1.13 -8.77 -2.97
CA TYR A 259 1.68 -8.71 -4.31
C TYR A 259 2.99 -9.50 -4.39
N GLU A 260 2.96 -10.64 -5.08
CA GLU A 260 4.02 -11.66 -5.07
C GLU A 260 5.33 -11.17 -5.70
N GLY A 261 5.26 -10.25 -6.65
CA GLY A 261 6.44 -9.67 -7.31
C GLY A 261 7.24 -8.72 -6.40
N GLY A 262 6.71 -8.38 -5.22
CA GLY A 262 7.34 -7.43 -4.30
C GLY A 262 7.40 -6.02 -4.87
N SER A 263 8.29 -5.19 -4.34
CA SER A 263 8.45 -3.81 -4.81
C SER A 263 9.41 -3.70 -6.00
N LEU A 264 9.20 -2.69 -6.84
CA LEU A 264 10.10 -2.33 -7.92
C LEU A 264 11.50 -1.97 -7.40
N ALA A 265 11.63 -1.40 -6.20
CA ALA A 265 12.92 -1.17 -5.55
C ALA A 265 13.69 -2.49 -5.32
N ARG A 266 13.01 -3.56 -4.89
CA ARG A 266 13.62 -4.88 -4.71
C ARG A 266 14.09 -5.46 -6.06
N LEU A 267 13.28 -5.32 -7.11
CA LEU A 267 13.66 -5.71 -8.46
C LEU A 267 14.87 -4.91 -8.97
N TYR A 268 14.86 -3.59 -8.75
CA TYR A 268 15.97 -2.71 -9.08
C TYR A 268 17.28 -3.13 -8.41
N THR A 269 17.25 -3.40 -7.10
CA THR A 269 18.42 -3.90 -6.36
C THR A 269 18.96 -5.19 -6.96
N HIS A 270 18.06 -6.12 -7.36
CA HIS A 270 18.46 -7.35 -8.03
C HIS A 270 19.17 -7.07 -9.36
N TYR A 271 18.59 -6.24 -10.23
CA TYR A 271 19.20 -5.88 -11.51
C TYR A 271 20.57 -5.22 -11.34
N MET A 272 20.70 -4.31 -10.38
CA MET A 272 21.98 -3.65 -10.08
C MET A 272 23.03 -4.64 -9.56
N GLN A 273 22.65 -5.55 -8.66
CA GLN A 273 23.55 -6.57 -8.11
C GLN A 273 24.15 -7.45 -9.23
N TYR A 274 23.33 -7.84 -10.21
CA TYR A 274 23.75 -8.67 -11.33
C TYR A 274 24.25 -7.86 -12.54
N LYS A 275 24.36 -6.53 -12.42
CA LYS A 275 24.79 -5.62 -13.50
C LYS A 275 23.98 -5.81 -14.79
N LEU A 276 22.69 -6.06 -14.62
CA LEU A 276 21.73 -6.21 -15.72
C LEU A 276 21.10 -4.87 -16.06
N LEU A 277 20.70 -4.71 -17.32
CA LEU A 277 19.89 -3.59 -17.76
C LEU A 277 18.42 -3.98 -17.76
N PHE A 278 17.57 -3.07 -17.31
CA PHE A 278 16.13 -3.22 -17.49
C PHE A 278 15.79 -3.19 -18.98
N PRO A 279 14.93 -4.09 -19.46
CA PRO A 279 14.36 -3.98 -20.80
C PRO A 279 13.64 -2.64 -20.93
N GLU A 280 13.88 -1.91 -22.01
CA GLU A 280 13.23 -0.61 -22.23
C GLU A 280 11.69 -0.75 -22.25
N ALA A 281 11.18 -1.81 -22.88
CA ALA A 281 9.75 -2.09 -22.91
C ALA A 281 9.14 -2.30 -21.50
N PHE A 282 9.91 -2.87 -20.56
CA PHE A 282 9.46 -2.98 -19.16
C PHE A 282 9.38 -1.62 -18.48
N LEU A 283 10.33 -0.71 -18.75
CA LEU A 283 10.28 0.64 -18.21
C LEU A 283 9.06 1.42 -18.73
N TRP A 284 8.74 1.26 -20.02
CA TRP A 284 7.53 1.84 -20.62
C TRP A 284 6.25 1.26 -20.02
N HIS A 285 6.24 -0.04 -19.75
CA HIS A 285 5.13 -0.72 -19.07
C HIS A 285 4.89 -0.16 -17.66
N VAL A 286 5.94 -0.10 -16.84
CA VAL A 286 5.88 0.51 -15.49
C VAL A 286 5.40 1.96 -15.57
N PHE A 287 5.96 2.75 -16.49
CA PHE A 287 5.55 4.14 -16.67
C PHE A 287 4.06 4.26 -16.99
N HIS A 288 3.56 3.47 -17.94
CA HIS A 288 2.16 3.49 -18.37
C HIS A 288 1.20 3.14 -17.22
N GLU A 289 1.50 2.09 -16.46
CA GLU A 289 0.65 1.65 -15.35
C GLU A 289 0.65 2.64 -14.19
N ILE A 290 1.81 3.21 -13.83
CA ILE A 290 1.87 4.21 -12.76
C ILE A 290 1.27 5.55 -13.22
N ALA A 291 1.45 5.94 -14.48
CA ALA A 291 0.76 7.12 -15.03
C ALA A 291 -0.76 6.95 -15.00
N THR A 292 -1.26 5.74 -15.28
CA THR A 292 -2.68 5.41 -15.16
C THR A 292 -3.16 5.56 -13.72
N ALA A 293 -2.44 5.02 -12.74
CA ALA A 293 -2.76 5.21 -11.32
C ALA A 293 -2.84 6.70 -10.93
N LEU A 294 -1.88 7.51 -11.40
CA LEU A 294 -1.83 8.95 -11.10
C LEU A 294 -2.96 9.73 -11.80
N LEU A 295 -3.41 9.32 -12.98
CA LEU A 295 -4.60 9.88 -13.62
C LEU A 295 -5.86 9.60 -12.80
N TYR A 296 -6.00 8.40 -12.24
CA TYR A 296 -7.09 8.10 -11.30
C TYR A 296 -7.00 8.95 -10.04
N CYS A 297 -5.81 9.16 -9.46
CA CYS A 297 -5.64 10.08 -8.35
C CYS A 297 -6.10 11.50 -8.70
N ALA A 298 -5.72 12.01 -9.87
CA ALA A 298 -6.04 13.38 -10.29
C ALA A 298 -7.50 13.57 -10.74
N HIS A 299 -8.07 12.58 -11.42
CA HIS A 299 -9.30 12.72 -12.20
C HIS A 299 -10.41 11.72 -11.85
N GLY A 300 -10.12 10.67 -11.08
CA GLY A 300 -11.05 9.59 -10.76
C GLY A 300 -11.25 8.57 -11.89
N HIS A 301 -10.47 8.68 -12.97
CA HIS A 301 -10.40 7.76 -14.11
C HIS A 301 -9.14 8.02 -14.95
N ALA A 302 -8.90 7.22 -15.99
CA ALA A 302 -7.79 7.40 -16.92
C ALA A 302 -7.93 8.57 -17.93
N GLU A 303 -9.13 9.14 -18.12
CA GLU A 303 -9.33 10.23 -19.08
C GLU A 303 -8.72 11.57 -18.61
N PRO A 304 -8.41 12.52 -19.52
CA PRO A 304 -7.75 13.78 -19.18
C PRO A 304 -8.58 14.75 -18.33
N GLN A 305 -9.90 14.58 -18.25
CA GLN A 305 -10.78 15.54 -17.59
C GLN A 305 -11.29 15.01 -16.27
N ARG A 306 -11.04 15.73 -15.17
CA ARG A 306 -11.53 15.33 -13.85
C ARG A 306 -13.05 15.05 -13.85
N LYS A 307 -13.44 13.89 -13.31
CA LYS A 307 -14.85 13.59 -13.05
C LYS A 307 -15.48 14.71 -12.21
N PRO A 308 -16.73 15.10 -12.49
CA PRO A 308 -17.48 15.95 -11.57
C PRO A 308 -17.43 15.36 -10.15
N ASP A 309 -17.28 16.21 -9.15
CA ASP A 309 -17.24 15.85 -7.72
C ASP A 309 -16.07 14.94 -7.30
N TRP A 310 -15.07 14.70 -8.17
CA TRP A 310 -13.83 14.03 -7.75
C TRP A 310 -12.90 15.00 -7.05
N GLU A 311 -12.45 14.61 -5.85
CA GLU A 311 -11.39 15.31 -5.14
C GLU A 311 -10.04 14.77 -5.60
N GLU A 312 -9.16 15.65 -6.03
CA GLU A 312 -7.81 15.24 -6.43
C GLU A 312 -7.05 14.64 -5.25
N ILE A 313 -6.44 13.48 -5.45
CA ILE A 313 -5.60 12.83 -4.44
C ILE A 313 -4.13 13.08 -4.80
N ILE A 314 -3.39 13.69 -3.88
CA ILE A 314 -1.94 13.86 -4.00
C ILE A 314 -1.25 12.77 -3.21
N HIS A 315 -0.45 11.92 -3.87
CA HIS A 315 0.24 10.80 -3.22
C HIS A 315 1.45 11.21 -2.36
N LYS A 316 2.15 12.29 -2.75
CA LYS A 316 3.43 12.81 -2.19
C LYS A 316 4.66 11.90 -2.25
N ASP A 317 4.51 10.57 -2.28
CA ASP A 317 5.65 9.65 -2.14
C ASP A 317 5.75 8.59 -3.24
N VAL A 318 5.66 9.01 -4.51
CA VAL A 318 5.82 8.11 -5.66
C VAL A 318 7.30 7.78 -5.84
N LYS A 319 7.66 6.52 -5.56
CA LYS A 319 9.03 6.00 -5.65
C LYS A 319 9.03 4.49 -5.91
N PRO A 320 10.14 3.89 -6.39
CA PRO A 320 10.20 2.45 -6.66
C PRO A 320 9.84 1.54 -5.48
N ALA A 321 10.07 1.98 -4.24
CA ALA A 321 9.71 1.19 -3.05
C ALA A 321 8.19 1.10 -2.83
N ASN A 322 7.42 2.04 -3.42
CA ASN A 322 5.97 2.17 -3.29
C ASN A 322 5.24 1.71 -4.58
N ILE A 323 5.97 1.06 -5.49
CA ILE A 323 5.42 0.43 -6.69
C ILE A 323 5.55 -1.07 -6.51
N PHE A 324 4.43 -1.77 -6.41
CA PHE A 324 4.37 -3.22 -6.22
C PHE A 324 4.10 -3.93 -7.54
N LEU A 325 4.64 -5.13 -7.70
CA LEU A 325 4.52 -5.94 -8.90
C LEU A 325 3.62 -7.15 -8.61
N GLY A 326 2.65 -7.38 -9.49
CA GLY A 326 1.80 -8.57 -9.44
C GLY A 326 2.55 -9.84 -9.84
N ILE A 327 1.78 -10.93 -9.96
CA ILE A 327 2.28 -12.22 -10.43
C ILE A 327 2.85 -12.05 -11.84
N THR A 328 4.01 -12.66 -12.09
CA THR A 328 4.58 -12.73 -13.43
C THR A 328 3.61 -13.47 -14.34
N PRO A 329 3.19 -12.89 -15.47
CA PRO A 329 2.30 -13.57 -16.40
C PRO A 329 2.89 -14.92 -16.84
N PRO A 330 2.05 -15.95 -17.03
CA PRO A 330 2.54 -17.22 -17.54
C PRO A 330 3.07 -17.07 -18.97
N PRO A 331 3.97 -17.96 -19.44
CA PRO A 331 4.63 -17.81 -20.74
C PRO A 331 3.70 -17.79 -21.96
N ASP A 332 2.47 -18.28 -21.80
CA ASP A 332 1.41 -18.33 -22.81
C ASP A 332 0.41 -17.16 -22.70
N SER A 333 0.66 -16.21 -21.80
CA SER A 333 -0.14 -14.98 -21.67
C SER A 333 0.15 -13.98 -22.79
N ASP A 334 -0.86 -13.22 -23.19
CA ASP A 334 -0.69 -12.05 -24.05
C ASP A 334 0.03 -10.90 -23.31
N GLU A 335 0.02 -10.91 -21.98
CA GLU A 335 0.74 -9.94 -21.14
C GLU A 335 2.19 -10.38 -20.93
N LEU A 336 3.14 -9.52 -21.30
CA LEU A 336 4.58 -9.82 -21.20
C LEU A 336 5.19 -9.49 -19.83
N TYR A 337 4.59 -8.58 -19.09
CA TYR A 337 5.12 -8.03 -17.85
C TYR A 337 4.06 -8.06 -16.75
N PRO A 338 4.47 -8.23 -15.47
CA PRO A 338 3.54 -8.16 -14.35
C PRO A 338 2.90 -6.79 -14.26
N SER A 339 1.62 -6.74 -13.88
CA SER A 339 0.96 -5.48 -13.57
C SER A 339 1.63 -4.77 -12.38
N CYS A 340 1.61 -3.44 -12.41
CA CYS A 340 2.21 -2.55 -11.42
C CYS A 340 1.11 -1.84 -10.64
N TYR A 341 1.34 -1.72 -9.33
CA TYR A 341 0.38 -1.17 -8.39
C TYR A 341 1.06 -0.10 -7.53
N LEU A 342 0.58 1.12 -7.60
CA LEU A 342 0.99 2.21 -6.70
C LEU A 342 0.39 1.96 -5.32
N GLY A 343 1.21 2.01 -4.27
CA GLY A 343 0.79 1.86 -2.89
C GLY A 343 1.47 2.84 -1.95
N ASP A 344 1.22 2.64 -0.64
CA ASP A 344 1.69 3.51 0.44
C ASP A 344 1.17 4.95 0.36
N PHE A 345 -0.13 5.11 0.66
CA PHE A 345 -0.83 6.38 0.71
C PHE A 345 -0.73 7.08 2.08
N GLY A 346 0.23 6.69 2.93
CA GLY A 346 0.38 7.23 4.29
C GLY A 346 0.63 8.75 4.34
N LEU A 347 1.26 9.29 3.28
CA LEU A 347 1.47 10.73 3.10
C LEU A 347 0.42 11.39 2.20
N ALA A 348 -0.54 10.63 1.68
CA ALA A 348 -1.48 11.14 0.70
C ALA A 348 -2.54 12.05 1.34
N TYR A 349 -3.07 12.98 0.55
CA TYR A 349 -4.19 13.83 0.96
C TYR A 349 -5.07 14.22 -0.23
N SER A 350 -6.33 14.56 0.03
CA SER A 350 -7.26 15.06 -0.99
C SER A 350 -7.28 16.59 -1.07
N ILE A 351 -7.58 17.10 -2.27
CA ILE A 351 -7.78 18.51 -2.60
C ILE A 351 -9.19 18.67 -3.20
N PRO A 352 -10.20 18.96 -2.35
CA PRO A 352 -11.58 19.17 -2.78
C PRO A 352 -11.83 20.58 -3.35
N ASN A 353 -11.05 21.57 -2.91
CA ASN A 353 -11.22 22.97 -3.28
C ASN A 353 -9.90 23.75 -3.19
N ASP A 354 -9.90 24.98 -3.71
CA ASP A 354 -8.71 25.84 -3.76
C ASP A 354 -8.25 26.37 -2.39
N ASP A 355 -9.16 26.47 -1.41
CA ASP A 355 -8.81 26.80 -0.04
C ASP A 355 -7.97 25.69 0.59
N VAL A 356 -8.38 24.42 0.45
CA VAL A 356 -7.59 23.27 0.90
C VAL A 356 -6.26 23.20 0.16
N ARG A 357 -6.25 23.44 -1.16
CA ARG A 357 -5.00 23.50 -1.93
C ARG A 357 -4.06 24.55 -1.37
N SER A 358 -4.56 25.75 -1.09
CA SER A 358 -3.76 26.87 -0.59
C SER A 358 -3.26 26.61 0.82
N TYR A 359 -4.11 26.04 1.68
CA TYR A 359 -3.74 25.61 3.03
C TYR A 359 -2.64 24.55 2.98
N LYS A 360 -2.77 23.53 2.12
CA LYS A 360 -1.79 22.45 1.98
C LYS A 360 -0.45 22.86 1.36
N LYS A 361 -0.36 24.01 0.67
CA LYS A 361 0.92 24.56 0.17
C LYS A 361 1.86 24.99 1.30
N ALA A 362 1.33 25.36 2.47
CA ALA A 362 2.14 25.80 3.61
C ALA A 362 2.80 24.62 4.34
N TYR A 363 2.29 23.40 4.15
CA TYR A 363 2.87 22.21 4.74
C TYR A 363 4.25 21.97 4.12
N VAL A 364 5.24 21.72 4.97
CA VAL A 364 6.61 21.40 4.54
C VAL A 364 6.56 20.23 3.55
N MET A 365 7.49 20.25 2.58
CA MET A 365 7.68 19.16 1.64
C MET A 365 8.06 17.87 2.41
N GLU A 366 7.07 17.05 2.71
CA GLU A 366 7.25 15.68 3.19
C GLU A 366 7.30 14.72 2.00
N GLY A 367 8.13 13.69 2.11
CA GLY A 367 8.33 12.66 1.11
C GLY A 367 9.79 12.22 1.08
N THR A 368 10.11 11.27 0.21
CA THR A 368 11.45 10.72 0.15
C THR A 368 12.42 11.68 -0.56
N ALA A 369 13.53 12.01 0.10
CA ALA A 369 14.60 12.81 -0.49
C ALA A 369 15.07 12.21 -1.84
N GLY A 370 15.26 13.07 -2.85
CA GLY A 370 15.59 12.66 -4.22
C GLY A 370 14.37 12.33 -5.10
N PHE A 371 13.19 12.12 -4.52
CA PHE A 371 11.92 11.95 -5.25
C PHE A 371 11.00 13.17 -5.12
N LEU A 372 11.31 14.09 -4.21
CA LEU A 372 10.59 15.35 -4.08
C LEU A 372 10.76 16.21 -5.35
N PRO A 373 9.69 16.87 -5.84
CA PRO A 373 9.83 17.84 -6.92
C PRO A 373 10.73 19.01 -6.47
N PRO A 374 11.42 19.65 -7.42
CA PRO A 374 12.24 20.82 -7.11
C PRO A 374 11.39 21.92 -6.49
N VAL A 375 11.89 22.53 -5.41
CA VAL A 375 11.26 23.70 -4.79
C VAL A 375 11.33 24.85 -5.81
N LYS A 376 10.18 25.44 -6.14
CA LYS A 376 10.10 26.60 -7.04
C LYS A 376 10.32 27.89 -6.29
#